data_AF-A0A8H8VG55-F1
#
_entry.id   AF-A0A8H8VG55-F1
#
_cell.length_a   1.000
_cell.length_b   1.000
_cell.length_c   1.000
_cell.angle_alpha   90.00
_cell.angle_beta   90.00
_cell.angle_gamma   90.00
#
_symmetry.space_group_name_H-M   'P 1'
#
loop_
_entity.id
_entity.type
_entity.pdbx_description
1 polymer ?
#
loop_
_entity_poly.entity_id
_entity_poly.type
_entity_poly.pdbx_seq_one_letter_code
_entity_poly.pdbx_strand_id
1 'polypeptide(L)'
;MSERLPTNDEITKQAARGILFTPEQVQNIAKKELETSGPGIAAGGPAATAQSFYDKQQNFLEEATKLVDKPAAAISKEQASHIMSLETKALAGQRPAKGSLSSTLQSIADHNLTESTTNNKEAEAFVTKGDAAKAMHDEAVAHGGTVAKASKAADVEASSFLIKHDKQHRYLLASSSLKSLWEKAGRQRKDLSTFTDYNSIAYKTAVAEALATISTCKDVINNLSLFSNNEILEDAATNELKYILADAYRGDLLLKQHDRSTRLSTLHGARTAYRSFLSLCDSYALLGSYEKKAYQVSDKISPTVFSEIHTDAAARRNAKIEQYKHEKELKAKLDQLSNLAQSPNVDDEDIRSLYLSQIELAVMQSLQQLEGIYLEIDILGKAPSEEQLLEQRRRQQEEDERSRRRKADDGYSDRVDPSEVFRKANGRPLLSSDGKPLRPFTLLSNREIVKGGVFGPGHRLPTMTIDDYLEAEKQRGGIIEGGGEASGRQPEPDEDNLELADQETYKARQWDEFKEANPKGSGNTINRG
;
A
#
# COMPACT_ATOMS: atom_id res chain seq x y z
N MET A 1 40.96 -50.27 -28.95
CA MET A 1 42.03 -50.07 -27.95
C MET A 1 41.40 -50.17 -26.58
N SER A 2 41.82 -51.15 -25.79
CA SER A 2 41.28 -51.43 -24.45
C SER A 2 41.51 -50.23 -23.53
N GLU A 3 40.45 -49.49 -23.21
CA GLU A 3 40.49 -48.42 -22.21
C GLU A 3 40.88 -49.01 -20.85
N ARG A 4 42.14 -48.77 -20.47
CA ARG A 4 42.74 -49.07 -19.18
C ARG A 4 41.83 -48.62 -18.02
N LEU A 5 41.84 -49.37 -16.91
CA LEU A 5 41.21 -48.95 -15.65
C LEU A 5 41.78 -47.59 -15.21
N PRO A 6 40.96 -46.54 -15.03
CA PRO A 6 41.44 -45.23 -14.60
C PRO A 6 41.95 -45.30 -13.17
N THR A 7 43.01 -44.53 -12.90
CA THR A 7 43.57 -44.38 -11.55
C THR A 7 42.73 -43.43 -10.69
N ASN A 8 42.83 -43.53 -9.37
CA ASN A 8 42.17 -42.61 -8.43
C ASN A 8 42.52 -41.14 -8.72
N ASP A 9 43.77 -40.87 -9.12
CA ASP A 9 44.24 -39.53 -9.51
C ASP A 9 43.59 -39.02 -10.80
N GLU A 10 43.28 -39.90 -11.75
CA GLU A 10 42.56 -39.52 -12.97
C GLU A 10 41.10 -39.21 -12.69
N ILE A 11 40.45 -40.00 -11.83
CA ILE A 11 39.05 -39.81 -11.42
C ILE A 11 38.91 -38.49 -10.63
N THR A 12 39.81 -38.25 -9.68
CA THR A 12 39.81 -36.98 -8.91
C THR A 12 40.10 -35.77 -9.80
N LYS A 13 41.02 -35.87 -10.77
CA LYS A 13 41.25 -34.80 -11.76
C LYS A 13 40.06 -34.56 -12.68
N GLN A 14 39.33 -35.61 -13.06
CA GLN A 14 38.08 -35.47 -13.84
C GLN A 14 37.00 -34.76 -13.04
N ALA A 15 36.80 -35.15 -11.77
CA ALA A 15 35.87 -34.49 -10.86
C ALA A 15 36.23 -33.01 -10.65
N ALA A 16 37.51 -32.72 -10.42
CA ALA A 16 38.05 -31.36 -10.26
C ALA A 16 37.81 -30.47 -11.49
N ARG A 17 37.80 -31.04 -12.69
CA ARG A 17 37.47 -30.32 -13.94
C ARG A 17 35.97 -30.05 -14.12
N GLY A 18 35.12 -30.50 -13.19
CA GLY A 18 33.67 -30.37 -13.28
C GLY A 18 33.01 -31.38 -14.22
N ILE A 19 33.69 -32.48 -14.56
CA ILE A 19 33.11 -33.52 -15.40
C ILE A 19 32.18 -34.38 -14.54
N LEU A 20 30.91 -34.50 -14.96
CA LEU A 20 29.92 -35.34 -14.30
C LEU A 20 30.15 -36.81 -14.62
N PHE A 21 30.12 -37.66 -13.60
CA PHE A 21 30.14 -39.11 -13.77
C PHE A 21 28.74 -39.61 -14.11
N THR A 22 28.63 -40.44 -15.14
CA THR A 22 27.36 -41.11 -15.46
C THR A 22 27.25 -42.46 -14.74
N PRO A 23 26.03 -42.97 -14.51
CA PRO A 23 25.84 -44.31 -13.93
C PRO A 23 26.57 -45.39 -14.73
N GLU A 24 26.57 -45.28 -16.06
CA GLU A 24 27.25 -46.21 -16.95
C GLU A 24 28.78 -46.16 -16.78
N GLN A 25 29.36 -44.98 -16.63
CA GLN A 25 30.80 -44.82 -16.39
C GLN A 25 31.22 -45.47 -15.07
N VAL A 26 30.45 -45.25 -14.00
CA VAL A 26 30.75 -45.84 -12.69
C VAL A 26 30.63 -47.37 -12.73
N GLN A 27 29.58 -47.90 -13.38
CA GLN A 27 29.41 -49.34 -13.58
C GLN A 27 30.53 -49.95 -14.44
N ASN A 28 31.00 -49.26 -15.47
CA ASN A 28 32.09 -49.73 -16.31
C ASN A 28 33.42 -49.74 -15.56
N ILE A 29 33.69 -48.73 -14.71
CA ILE A 29 34.86 -48.71 -13.82
C ILE A 29 34.78 -49.86 -12.81
N ALA A 30 33.61 -50.12 -12.23
CA ALA A 30 33.39 -51.23 -11.31
C ALA A 30 33.60 -52.61 -11.96
N LYS A 31 33.07 -52.81 -13.18
CA LYS A 31 33.28 -54.05 -13.96
C LYS A 31 34.76 -54.28 -14.29
N LYS A 32 35.47 -53.23 -14.71
CA LYS A 32 36.92 -53.33 -15.01
C LYS A 32 37.77 -53.56 -13.78
N GLU A 33 37.42 -52.96 -12.63
CA GLU A 33 38.12 -53.20 -11.37
C GLU A 33 37.91 -54.65 -10.91
N LEU A 34 36.70 -55.19 -11.07
CA LEU A 34 36.37 -56.58 -10.81
C LEU A 34 37.19 -57.56 -11.68
N GLU A 35 37.34 -57.25 -12.97
CA GLU A 35 38.16 -58.03 -13.91
C GLU A 35 39.66 -58.01 -13.56
N THR A 36 40.15 -56.91 -12.97
CA THR A 36 41.58 -56.71 -12.68
C THR A 36 41.99 -57.16 -11.27
N SER A 37 41.11 -56.97 -10.27
CA SER A 37 41.40 -57.15 -8.84
C SER A 37 40.67 -58.34 -8.20
N GLY A 38 39.77 -59.02 -8.92
CA GLY A 38 38.97 -60.15 -8.39
C GLY A 38 37.70 -59.70 -7.64
N PRO A 39 36.87 -60.65 -7.16
CA PRO A 39 35.56 -60.37 -6.57
C PRO A 39 35.63 -59.58 -5.26
N GLY A 40 35.34 -58.28 -5.35
CA GLY A 40 35.14 -57.37 -4.22
C GLY A 40 35.52 -55.92 -4.56
N ILE A 41 34.73 -54.94 -4.14
CA ILE A 41 35.13 -53.52 -4.23
C ILE A 41 36.25 -53.32 -3.23
N ALA A 42 37.47 -53.06 -3.69
CA ALA A 42 38.57 -52.71 -2.81
C ALA A 42 38.21 -51.38 -2.10
N ALA A 43 38.25 -51.38 -0.77
CA ALA A 43 38.00 -50.16 0.01
C ALA A 43 39.05 -49.09 -0.39
N GLY A 44 38.62 -48.02 -1.04
CA GLY A 44 39.50 -46.97 -1.58
C GLY A 44 39.99 -47.20 -3.01
N GLY A 45 39.46 -48.19 -3.74
CA GLY A 45 39.74 -48.41 -5.16
C GLY A 45 39.07 -47.39 -6.10
N PRO A 46 39.37 -47.46 -7.41
CA PRO A 46 38.83 -46.54 -8.42
C PRO A 46 37.31 -46.59 -8.54
N ALA A 47 36.65 -47.75 -8.42
CA ALA A 47 35.19 -47.82 -8.45
C ALA A 47 34.55 -47.19 -7.22
N ALA A 48 35.12 -47.41 -6.02
CA ALA A 48 34.65 -46.75 -4.80
C ALA A 48 34.81 -45.23 -4.87
N THR A 49 35.92 -44.77 -5.44
CA THR A 49 36.20 -43.35 -5.65
C THR A 49 35.24 -42.72 -6.65
N ALA A 50 34.99 -43.39 -7.79
CA ALA A 50 34.03 -42.94 -8.81
C ALA A 50 32.59 -42.91 -8.27
N GLN A 51 32.16 -43.93 -7.54
CA GLN A 51 30.83 -43.96 -6.90
C GLN A 51 30.68 -42.82 -5.88
N SER A 52 31.70 -42.58 -5.05
CA SER A 52 31.67 -41.48 -4.08
C SER A 52 31.52 -40.10 -4.74
N PHE A 53 32.20 -39.86 -5.87
CA PHE A 53 32.04 -38.61 -6.62
C PHE A 53 30.69 -38.51 -7.31
N TYR A 54 30.18 -39.61 -7.87
CA TYR A 54 28.84 -39.68 -8.44
C TYR A 54 27.78 -39.28 -7.40
N ASP A 55 27.82 -39.88 -6.20
CA ASP A 55 26.84 -39.59 -5.13
C ASP A 55 26.92 -38.12 -4.68
N LYS A 56 28.14 -37.57 -4.56
CA LYS A 56 28.34 -36.14 -4.22
C LYS A 56 27.81 -35.20 -5.31
N GLN A 57 28.00 -35.55 -6.58
CA GLN A 57 27.48 -34.78 -7.72
C GLN A 57 25.95 -34.82 -7.77
N GLN A 58 25.34 -35.99 -7.55
CA GLN A 58 23.88 -36.11 -7.52
C GLN A 58 23.25 -35.33 -6.36
N ASN A 59 23.84 -35.41 -5.16
CA ASN A 59 23.38 -34.65 -4.01
C ASN A 59 23.43 -33.13 -4.25
N PHE A 60 24.52 -32.64 -4.87
CA PHE A 60 24.62 -31.24 -5.28
C PHE A 60 23.52 -30.85 -6.27
N LEU A 61 23.27 -31.67 -7.31
CA LEU A 61 22.25 -31.39 -8.32
C LEU A 61 20.84 -31.38 -7.73
N GLU A 62 20.51 -32.33 -6.86
CA GLU A 62 19.20 -32.40 -6.22
C GLU A 62 18.93 -31.16 -5.36
N GLU A 63 19.86 -30.77 -4.49
CA GLU A 63 19.71 -29.58 -3.66
C GLU A 63 19.72 -28.28 -4.48
N ALA A 64 20.51 -28.22 -5.56
CA ALA A 64 20.49 -27.09 -6.49
C ALA A 64 19.12 -26.94 -7.17
N THR A 65 18.48 -28.03 -7.61
CA THR A 65 17.15 -27.97 -8.25
C THR A 65 16.07 -27.41 -7.31
N LYS A 66 16.10 -27.77 -6.01
CA LYS A 66 15.16 -27.25 -5.00
C LYS A 66 15.23 -25.73 -4.83
N LEU A 67 16.35 -25.10 -5.18
CA LEU A 67 16.56 -23.65 -5.06
C LEU A 67 16.31 -22.91 -6.37
N VAL A 68 16.44 -23.56 -7.52
CA VAL A 68 16.11 -22.98 -8.83
C VAL A 68 14.62 -22.64 -8.92
N ASP A 69 13.75 -23.43 -8.30
CA ASP A 69 12.31 -23.18 -8.28
C ASP A 69 11.88 -22.05 -7.32
N LYS A 70 12.79 -21.53 -6.50
CA LYS A 70 12.50 -20.45 -5.55
C LYS A 70 12.73 -19.08 -6.20
N PRO A 71 11.91 -18.06 -5.87
CA PRO A 71 12.15 -16.71 -6.33
C PRO A 71 13.50 -16.18 -5.80
N ALA A 72 14.22 -15.41 -6.61
CA ALA A 72 15.56 -14.91 -6.28
C ALA A 72 15.64 -14.16 -4.95
N ALA A 73 14.57 -13.44 -4.58
CA ALA A 73 14.46 -12.68 -3.33
C ALA A 73 14.37 -13.56 -2.06
N ALA A 74 14.00 -14.84 -2.19
CA ALA A 74 13.84 -15.77 -1.06
C ALA A 74 15.11 -16.59 -0.76
N ILE A 75 16.19 -16.39 -1.52
CA ILE A 75 17.44 -17.14 -1.37
C ILE A 75 18.23 -16.57 -0.18
N SER A 76 18.45 -17.39 0.85
CA SER A 76 19.22 -17.01 2.03
C SER A 76 20.72 -17.25 1.88
N LYS A 77 21.54 -16.53 2.66
CA LYS A 77 22.99 -16.73 2.70
C LYS A 77 23.39 -18.14 3.17
N GLU A 78 22.62 -18.70 4.10
CA GLU A 78 22.82 -20.07 4.58
C GLU A 78 22.61 -21.08 3.46
N GLN A 79 21.52 -20.93 2.69
CA GLN A 79 21.21 -21.79 1.53
C GLN A 79 22.30 -21.69 0.47
N ALA A 80 22.73 -20.48 0.11
CA ALA A 80 23.81 -20.29 -0.87
C ALA A 80 25.14 -20.91 -0.41
N SER A 81 25.50 -20.74 0.87
CA SER A 81 26.72 -21.35 1.42
C SER A 81 26.67 -22.88 1.47
N HIS A 82 25.49 -23.44 1.73
CA HIS A 82 25.27 -24.89 1.75
C HIS A 82 25.52 -25.49 0.36
N ILE A 83 24.94 -24.90 -0.69
CA ILE A 83 25.17 -25.32 -2.08
C ILE A 83 26.62 -25.19 -2.50
N MET A 84 27.30 -24.10 -2.09
CA MET A 84 28.74 -23.93 -2.36
C MET A 84 29.58 -25.03 -1.69
N SER A 85 29.22 -25.44 -0.46
CA SER A 85 29.85 -26.57 0.23
C SER A 85 29.59 -27.91 -0.48
N LEU A 86 28.40 -28.12 -1.05
CA LEU A 86 28.11 -29.33 -1.82
C LEU A 86 28.89 -29.35 -3.15
N GLU A 87 28.95 -28.22 -3.85
CA GLU A 87 29.70 -28.11 -5.11
C GLU A 87 31.20 -28.33 -4.92
N THR A 88 31.79 -27.72 -3.88
CA THR A 88 33.21 -27.95 -3.53
C THR A 88 33.50 -29.43 -3.27
N LYS A 89 32.60 -30.14 -2.57
CA LYS A 89 32.74 -31.59 -2.34
C LYS A 89 32.62 -32.39 -3.64
N ALA A 90 31.74 -31.98 -4.55
CA ALA A 90 31.58 -32.60 -5.87
C ALA A 90 32.80 -32.37 -6.78
N LEU A 91 33.49 -31.23 -6.65
CA LEU A 91 34.69 -30.83 -7.39
C LEU A 91 36.01 -31.25 -6.70
N ALA A 92 35.99 -32.32 -5.90
CA ALA A 92 37.18 -32.82 -5.19
C ALA A 92 37.88 -31.76 -4.30
N GLY A 93 37.12 -30.84 -3.71
CA GLY A 93 37.62 -29.77 -2.84
C GLY A 93 38.09 -28.50 -3.58
N GLN A 94 37.96 -28.45 -4.91
CA GLN A 94 38.27 -27.24 -5.66
C GLN A 94 37.18 -26.18 -5.47
N ARG A 95 37.60 -24.91 -5.48
CA ARG A 95 36.67 -23.79 -5.39
C ARG A 95 35.87 -23.69 -6.71
N PRO A 96 34.54 -23.53 -6.64
CA PRO A 96 33.69 -23.29 -7.80
C PRO A 96 34.22 -22.12 -8.64
N ALA A 97 34.15 -22.26 -9.96
CA ALA A 97 34.54 -21.20 -10.88
C ALA A 97 33.58 -19.99 -10.76
N LYS A 98 34.09 -18.79 -11.06
CA LYS A 98 33.27 -17.57 -11.15
C LYS A 98 32.25 -17.74 -12.29
N GLY A 99 30.96 -17.59 -12.00
CA GLY A 99 29.87 -17.85 -12.93
C GLY A 99 29.23 -19.24 -12.79
N SER A 100 29.76 -20.10 -11.91
CA SER A 100 29.05 -21.32 -11.51
C SER A 100 27.78 -21.00 -10.71
N LEU A 101 26.82 -21.92 -10.71
CA LEU A 101 25.52 -21.79 -10.03
C LEU A 101 25.68 -21.39 -8.55
N SER A 102 26.59 -22.02 -7.79
CA SER A 102 26.82 -21.62 -6.39
C SER A 102 27.37 -20.20 -6.26
N SER A 103 28.25 -19.78 -7.16
CA SER A 103 28.82 -18.42 -7.14
C SER A 103 27.76 -17.36 -7.46
N THR A 104 26.83 -17.68 -8.35
CA THR A 104 25.69 -16.82 -8.69
C THR A 104 24.70 -16.75 -7.54
N LEU A 105 24.37 -17.88 -6.91
CA LEU A 105 23.51 -17.92 -5.71
C LEU A 105 24.12 -17.14 -4.54
N GLN A 106 25.44 -17.24 -4.34
CA GLN A 106 26.14 -16.47 -3.32
C GLN A 106 26.08 -14.97 -3.61
N SER A 107 26.25 -14.57 -4.88
CA SER A 107 26.11 -13.16 -5.29
C SER A 107 24.67 -12.65 -5.11
N ILE A 108 23.66 -13.46 -5.40
CA ILE A 108 22.25 -13.10 -5.20
C ILE A 108 21.95 -12.97 -3.70
N ALA A 109 22.40 -13.92 -2.88
CA ALA A 109 22.20 -13.87 -1.43
C ALA A 109 22.93 -12.66 -0.79
N ASP A 110 24.15 -12.36 -1.23
CA ASP A 110 24.87 -11.16 -0.78
C ASP A 110 24.19 -9.88 -1.27
N HIS A 111 23.61 -9.86 -2.48
CA HIS A 111 22.82 -8.74 -2.98
C HIS A 111 21.52 -8.55 -2.18
N ASN A 112 20.76 -9.61 -1.93
CA ASN A 112 19.56 -9.58 -1.08
C ASN A 112 19.89 -9.11 0.34
N LEU A 113 21.05 -9.49 0.88
CA LEU A 113 21.53 -8.99 2.16
C LEU A 113 21.85 -7.50 2.07
N THR A 114 22.51 -7.04 1.00
CA THR A 114 22.76 -5.60 0.81
C THR A 114 21.47 -4.82 0.67
N GLU A 115 20.49 -5.28 -0.12
CA GLU A 115 19.17 -4.66 -0.25
C GLU A 115 18.40 -4.67 1.06
N SER A 116 18.48 -5.75 1.84
CA SER A 116 17.90 -5.79 3.18
C SER A 116 18.59 -4.81 4.12
N THR A 117 19.91 -4.61 4.01
CA THR A 117 20.65 -3.62 4.80
C THR A 117 20.49 -2.19 4.30
N THR A 118 20.21 -1.94 3.02
CA THR A 118 19.92 -0.60 2.49
C THR A 118 18.47 -0.23 2.78
N ASN A 119 17.54 -1.15 2.61
CA ASN A 119 16.15 -0.98 3.05
C ASN A 119 16.08 -0.84 4.57
N ASN A 120 16.90 -1.57 5.33
CA ASN A 120 17.06 -1.30 6.76
C ASN A 120 17.86 -0.03 7.02
N LYS A 121 18.81 0.46 6.21
CA LYS A 121 19.45 1.77 6.45
C LYS A 121 18.57 2.96 6.10
N GLU A 122 17.66 2.80 5.14
CA GLU A 122 16.63 3.79 4.80
C GLU A 122 15.44 3.72 5.77
N ALA A 123 15.15 2.54 6.36
CA ALA A 123 14.15 2.36 7.43
C ALA A 123 14.72 2.53 8.86
N GLU A 124 16.03 2.42 9.05
CA GLU A 124 16.77 2.44 10.33
C GLU A 124 18.01 3.34 10.24
N ALA A 125 17.89 4.53 9.65
CA ALA A 125 18.84 5.61 9.90
C ALA A 125 18.71 6.07 11.37
N PHE A 126 19.18 5.24 12.30
CA PHE A 126 19.19 5.55 13.72
C PHE A 126 20.24 6.61 14.00
N VAL A 127 19.78 7.83 14.28
CA VAL A 127 20.58 8.89 14.85
C VAL A 127 21.15 8.41 16.19
N THR A 128 22.46 8.17 16.27
CA THR A 128 23.10 7.91 17.55
C THR A 128 23.27 9.22 18.35
N LYS A 129 23.48 9.13 19.68
CA LYS A 129 23.79 10.31 20.50
C LYS A 129 25.02 11.08 19.96
N GLY A 130 25.96 10.36 19.33
CA GLY A 130 27.13 10.94 18.68
C GLY A 130 26.79 11.71 17.41
N ASP A 131 25.88 11.18 16.59
CA ASP A 131 25.44 11.83 15.35
C ASP A 131 24.58 13.08 15.63
N ALA A 132 23.71 13.03 16.66
CA ALA A 132 22.98 14.19 17.13
C ALA A 132 23.91 15.28 17.68
N ALA A 133 24.89 14.90 18.52
CA ALA A 133 25.87 15.85 19.06
C ALA A 133 26.74 16.47 17.95
N LYS A 134 27.10 15.68 16.94
CA LYS A 134 27.86 16.16 15.77
C LYS A 134 27.02 17.11 14.91
N ALA A 135 25.76 16.79 14.64
CA ALA A 135 24.85 17.68 13.92
C ALA A 135 24.63 19.01 14.66
N MET A 136 24.49 18.98 15.99
CA MET A 136 24.41 20.20 16.81
C MET A 136 25.72 21.00 16.79
N HIS A 137 26.87 20.33 16.83
CA HIS A 137 28.17 20.98 16.75
C HIS A 137 28.38 21.66 15.39
N ASP A 138 28.12 20.94 14.30
CA ASP A 138 28.27 21.45 12.94
C ASP A 138 27.32 22.63 12.67
N GLU A 139 26.07 22.56 13.16
CA GLU A 139 25.10 23.65 13.03
C GLU A 139 25.41 24.84 13.95
N ALA A 140 25.85 24.60 15.19
CA ALA A 140 26.31 25.67 16.09
C ALA A 140 27.54 26.39 15.54
N VAL A 141 28.46 25.68 14.87
CA VAL A 141 29.62 26.28 14.21
C VAL A 141 29.19 27.13 13.00
N ALA A 142 28.20 26.67 12.23
CA ALA A 142 27.66 27.43 11.10
C ALA A 142 26.87 28.69 11.51
N HIS A 143 26.21 28.66 12.68
CA HIS A 143 25.32 29.73 13.16
C HIS A 143 25.84 30.48 14.41
N GLY A 144 27.15 30.53 14.62
CA GLY A 144 27.76 31.44 15.61
C GLY A 144 27.46 31.08 17.08
N GLY A 145 27.31 29.79 17.38
CA GLY A 145 27.18 29.26 18.74
C GLY A 145 25.75 29.04 19.24
N THR A 146 24.74 29.21 18.39
CA THR A 146 23.32 28.99 18.76
C THR A 146 22.65 28.01 17.80
N VAL A 147 21.92 27.02 18.35
CA VAL A 147 21.08 26.08 17.58
C VAL A 147 19.64 26.54 17.67
N ALA A 148 18.98 26.80 16.54
CA ALA A 148 17.60 27.25 16.50
C ALA A 148 16.63 26.15 16.97
N LYS A 149 15.55 26.51 17.68
CA LYS A 149 14.57 25.56 18.27
C LYS A 149 13.80 24.68 17.27
N ALA A 150 13.90 24.94 15.97
CA ALA A 150 13.23 24.19 14.89
C ALA A 150 14.22 23.79 13.77
N SER A 151 15.48 23.57 14.16
CA SER A 151 16.55 23.16 13.26
C SER A 151 16.54 21.65 13.00
N LYS A 152 17.18 21.23 11.90
CA LYS A 152 17.42 19.81 11.61
C LYS A 152 18.19 19.13 12.75
N ALA A 153 19.13 19.80 13.42
CA ALA A 153 19.81 19.22 14.57
C ALA A 153 18.89 19.00 15.79
N ALA A 154 17.92 19.88 16.04
CA ALA A 154 16.92 19.70 17.10
C ALA A 154 15.97 18.52 16.83
N ASP A 155 15.56 18.32 15.57
CA ASP A 155 14.72 17.18 15.16
C ASP A 155 15.47 15.84 15.31
N VAL A 156 16.78 15.85 15.00
CA VAL A 156 17.70 14.72 15.14
C VAL A 156 17.92 14.37 16.62
N GLU A 157 18.03 15.36 17.51
CA GLU A 157 18.11 15.15 18.96
C GLU A 157 16.82 14.53 19.53
N ALA A 158 15.66 15.08 19.17
CA ALA A 158 14.34 14.58 19.58
C ALA A 158 14.14 13.11 19.13
N SER A 159 14.56 12.79 17.92
CA SER A 159 14.51 11.42 17.37
C SER A 159 15.40 10.46 18.17
N SER A 160 16.59 10.90 18.59
CA SER A 160 17.51 10.08 19.42
C SER A 160 16.95 9.77 20.82
N PHE A 161 16.14 10.68 21.38
CA PHE A 161 15.49 10.51 22.69
C PHE A 161 14.37 9.45 22.62
N LEU A 162 13.56 9.48 21.56
CA LEU A 162 12.50 8.50 21.31
C LEU A 162 13.05 7.07 21.19
N ILE A 163 14.20 6.88 20.54
CA ILE A 163 14.81 5.54 20.33
C ILE A 163 15.36 4.93 21.64
N LYS A 164 15.97 5.73 22.52
CA LYS A 164 16.42 5.23 23.83
C LYS A 164 15.25 4.83 24.71
N HIS A 165 14.19 5.62 24.67
CA HIS A 165 12.96 5.32 25.39
C HIS A 165 12.40 3.97 24.92
N ASP A 166 12.39 3.72 23.61
CA ASP A 166 11.91 2.47 23.01
C ASP A 166 12.72 1.23 23.43
N LYS A 167 14.06 1.28 23.41
CA LYS A 167 14.90 0.14 23.86
C LYS A 167 14.69 -0.22 25.34
N GLN A 168 14.63 0.78 26.22
CA GLN A 168 14.36 0.56 27.64
C GLN A 168 12.93 0.06 27.87
N HIS A 169 11.97 0.61 27.12
CA HIS A 169 10.57 0.19 27.18
C HIS A 169 10.40 -1.27 26.75
N ARG A 170 11.06 -1.71 25.67
CA ARG A 170 11.04 -3.12 25.22
C ARG A 170 11.61 -4.10 26.25
N TYR A 171 12.70 -3.73 26.95
CA TYR A 171 13.27 -4.57 28.02
C TYR A 171 12.33 -4.70 29.24
N LEU A 172 11.67 -3.61 29.64
CA LEU A 172 10.68 -3.62 30.72
C LEU A 172 9.42 -4.42 30.36
N LEU A 173 8.98 -4.34 29.10
CA LEU A 173 7.85 -5.13 28.61
C LEU A 173 8.17 -6.64 28.62
N ALA A 174 9.40 -7.04 28.24
CA ALA A 174 9.81 -8.44 28.18
C ALA A 174 9.89 -9.14 29.55
N SER A 175 9.98 -8.39 30.66
CA SER A 175 10.04 -8.93 32.03
C SER A 175 8.70 -8.89 32.77
N SER A 176 7.64 -8.39 32.13
CA SER A 176 6.32 -8.21 32.74
C SER A 176 5.41 -9.41 32.51
N SER A 177 4.52 -9.71 33.46
CA SER A 177 3.52 -10.78 33.31
C SER A 177 2.48 -10.45 32.23
N LEU A 178 1.91 -11.47 31.58
CA LEU A 178 0.85 -11.29 30.57
C LEU A 178 -0.34 -10.49 31.12
N LYS A 179 -0.77 -10.77 32.35
CA LYS A 179 -1.87 -10.04 33.01
C LYS A 179 -1.54 -8.55 33.17
N SER A 180 -0.34 -8.22 33.65
CA SER A 180 0.08 -6.83 33.81
C SER A 180 0.22 -6.10 32.47
N LEU A 181 0.73 -6.79 31.45
CA LEU A 181 0.85 -6.22 30.10
C LEU A 181 -0.54 -5.93 29.50
N TRP A 182 -1.49 -6.85 29.68
CA TRP A 182 -2.86 -6.69 29.22
C TRP A 182 -3.58 -5.52 29.90
N GLU A 183 -3.48 -5.44 31.23
CA GLU A 183 -4.07 -4.32 31.98
C GLU A 183 -3.43 -2.98 31.58
N LYS A 184 -2.12 -2.95 31.38
CA LYS A 184 -1.41 -1.77 30.87
C LYS A 184 -1.89 -1.36 29.48
N ALA A 185 -1.95 -2.30 28.54
CA ALA A 185 -2.44 -2.04 27.17
C ALA A 185 -3.90 -1.54 27.18
N GLY A 186 -4.75 -2.12 28.03
CA GLY A 186 -6.14 -1.70 28.21
C GLY A 186 -6.26 -0.28 28.75
N ARG A 187 -5.42 0.12 29.71
CA ARG A 187 -5.37 1.50 30.22
C ARG A 187 -4.89 2.46 29.13
N GLN A 188 -3.74 2.18 28.50
CA GLN A 188 -3.19 3.01 27.42
C GLN A 188 -4.22 3.25 26.31
N ARG A 189 -4.94 2.21 25.87
CA ARG A 189 -6.00 2.34 24.84
C ARG A 189 -7.16 3.23 25.28
N LYS A 190 -7.57 3.17 26.55
CA LYS A 190 -8.61 4.07 27.10
C LYS A 190 -8.08 5.51 27.21
N ASP A 191 -6.83 5.68 27.65
CA ASP A 191 -6.23 7.00 27.81
C ASP A 191 -6.13 7.75 26.47
N LEU A 192 -6.01 7.03 25.34
CA LEU A 192 -6.03 7.64 24.00
C LEU A 192 -7.30 8.45 23.71
N SER A 193 -8.45 8.15 24.34
CA SER A 193 -9.67 8.95 24.14
C SER A 193 -9.65 10.29 24.87
N THR A 194 -8.67 10.53 25.75
CA THR A 194 -8.53 11.80 26.49
C THR A 194 -7.82 12.88 25.67
N PHE A 195 -7.12 12.51 24.60
CA PHE A 195 -6.42 13.44 23.73
C PHE A 195 -7.40 14.18 22.83
N THR A 196 -7.19 15.50 22.72
CA THR A 196 -7.97 16.37 21.82
C THR A 196 -7.27 16.61 20.48
N ASP A 197 -5.93 16.55 20.47
CA ASP A 197 -5.10 16.71 19.26
C ASP A 197 -4.42 15.39 18.86
N TYR A 198 -4.97 14.78 17.82
CA TYR A 198 -4.50 13.51 17.24
C TYR A 198 -3.22 13.63 16.39
N ASN A 199 -2.79 14.86 16.07
CA ASN A 199 -1.53 15.10 15.36
C ASN A 199 -0.38 15.45 16.30
N SER A 200 -0.66 15.62 17.59
CA SER A 200 0.36 15.94 18.59
C SER A 200 1.40 14.82 18.74
N ILE A 201 2.64 15.20 19.02
CA ILE A 201 3.73 14.25 19.30
C ILE A 201 3.39 13.38 20.52
N ALA A 202 2.73 13.96 21.52
CA ALA A 202 2.26 13.23 22.71
C ALA A 202 1.25 12.14 22.35
N TYR A 203 0.30 12.40 21.44
CA TYR A 203 -0.63 11.37 20.98
C TYR A 203 0.09 10.28 20.18
N LYS A 204 0.94 10.66 19.22
CA LYS A 204 1.68 9.70 18.39
C LYS A 204 2.58 8.78 19.24
N THR A 205 3.25 9.33 20.24
CA THR A 205 4.07 8.56 21.18
C THR A 205 3.22 7.63 22.05
N ALA A 206 2.09 8.10 22.58
CA ALA A 206 1.16 7.25 23.34
C ALA A 206 0.59 6.10 22.50
N VAL A 207 0.24 6.33 21.22
CA VAL A 207 -0.20 5.28 20.30
C VAL A 207 0.92 4.28 20.03
N ALA A 208 2.15 4.75 19.79
CA ALA A 208 3.30 3.88 19.56
C ALA A 208 3.62 3.01 20.78
N GLU A 209 3.56 3.57 22.00
CA GLU A 209 3.73 2.83 23.24
C GLU A 209 2.63 1.79 23.46
N ALA A 210 1.38 2.14 23.21
CA ALA A 210 0.25 1.21 23.29
C ALA A 210 0.41 0.05 22.30
N LEU A 211 0.84 0.35 21.07
CA LEU A 211 1.15 -0.64 20.03
C LEU A 211 2.29 -1.58 20.41
N ALA A 212 3.35 -1.04 21.04
CA ALA A 212 4.44 -1.85 21.55
C ALA A 212 3.94 -2.80 22.65
N THR A 213 3.19 -2.28 23.63
CA THR A 213 2.65 -3.10 24.72
C THR A 213 1.75 -4.22 24.18
N ILE A 214 0.78 -3.92 23.31
CA ILE A 214 -0.14 -4.95 22.78
C ILE A 214 0.58 -5.97 21.88
N SER A 215 1.61 -5.55 21.14
CA SER A 215 2.41 -6.48 20.33
C SER A 215 3.20 -7.43 21.23
N THR A 216 3.79 -6.93 22.32
CA THR A 216 4.44 -7.81 23.32
C THR A 216 3.44 -8.73 24.02
N CYS A 217 2.22 -8.29 24.31
CA CYS A 217 1.15 -9.17 24.80
C CYS A 217 0.92 -10.32 23.82
N LYS A 218 0.80 -10.01 22.52
CA LYS A 218 0.53 -11.00 21.48
C LYS A 218 1.68 -12.00 21.34
N ASP A 219 2.93 -11.54 21.41
CA ASP A 219 4.10 -12.43 21.38
C ASP A 219 4.09 -13.40 22.58
N VAL A 220 3.76 -12.91 23.78
CA VAL A 220 3.62 -13.75 24.97
C VAL A 220 2.47 -14.75 24.83
N ILE A 221 1.32 -14.33 24.30
CA ILE A 221 0.17 -15.22 24.03
C ILE A 221 0.57 -16.35 23.07
N ASN A 222 1.30 -16.03 22.00
CA ASN A 222 1.78 -17.02 21.04
C ASN A 222 2.82 -17.97 21.66
N ASN A 223 3.75 -17.45 22.45
CA ASN A 223 4.77 -18.25 23.13
C ASN A 223 4.16 -19.21 24.17
N LEU A 224 3.10 -18.78 24.85
CA LEU A 224 2.33 -19.63 25.77
C LEU A 224 1.41 -20.60 25.02
N SER A 225 1.18 -20.39 23.72
CA SER A 225 0.25 -21.18 22.91
C SER A 225 -1.13 -21.30 23.56
N LEU A 226 -1.62 -20.20 24.15
CA LEU A 226 -2.89 -20.16 24.89
C LEU A 226 -4.12 -20.53 24.07
N PHE A 227 -4.04 -20.34 22.75
CA PHE A 227 -5.12 -20.66 21.84
C PHE A 227 -4.64 -21.56 20.72
N SER A 228 -5.47 -22.53 20.36
CA SER A 228 -5.22 -23.47 19.29
C SER A 228 -6.43 -23.54 18.37
N ASN A 229 -6.19 -23.74 17.07
CA ASN A 229 -7.27 -23.84 16.07
C ASN A 229 -8.16 -25.08 16.26
N ASN A 230 -7.73 -26.06 17.06
CA ASN A 230 -8.45 -27.32 17.30
C ASN A 230 -9.17 -27.35 18.65
N GLU A 231 -9.19 -26.24 19.39
CA GLU A 231 -9.82 -26.14 20.70
C GLU A 231 -11.27 -25.68 20.58
N ILE A 232 -12.15 -26.13 21.49
CA ILE A 232 -13.54 -25.65 21.56
C ILE A 232 -13.68 -24.55 22.62
N LEU A 233 -14.72 -23.73 22.50
CA LEU A 233 -14.97 -22.62 23.42
C LEU A 233 -15.07 -23.03 24.89
N GLU A 234 -15.56 -24.23 25.17
CA GLU A 234 -15.73 -24.72 26.55
C GLU A 234 -14.42 -25.16 27.21
N ASP A 235 -13.38 -25.43 26.43
CA ASP A 235 -12.05 -25.77 26.96
C ASP A 235 -11.26 -24.52 27.40
N ALA A 236 -11.64 -23.35 26.86
CA ALA A 236 -10.99 -22.08 27.17
C ALA A 236 -11.40 -21.54 28.55
N ALA A 237 -10.40 -21.30 29.41
CA ALA A 237 -10.63 -20.73 30.74
C ALA A 237 -11.21 -19.32 30.66
N THR A 238 -12.18 -19.01 31.54
CA THR A 238 -12.87 -17.70 31.60
C THR A 238 -11.90 -16.52 31.63
N ASN A 239 -10.80 -16.63 32.37
CA ASN A 239 -9.80 -15.57 32.51
C ASN A 239 -8.94 -15.34 31.26
N GLU A 240 -8.87 -16.32 30.36
CA GLU A 240 -8.04 -16.29 29.16
C GLU A 240 -8.80 -15.73 27.96
N LEU A 241 -10.14 -15.88 27.91
CA LEU A 241 -11.00 -15.40 26.81
C LEU A 241 -10.71 -13.95 26.39
N LYS A 242 -10.43 -13.06 27.35
CA LYS A 242 -10.10 -11.66 27.05
C LYS A 242 -8.89 -11.51 26.11
N TYR A 243 -7.95 -12.44 26.13
CA TYR A 243 -6.74 -12.38 25.29
C TYR A 243 -7.02 -12.67 23.81
N ILE A 244 -8.17 -13.26 23.46
CA ILE A 244 -8.63 -13.38 22.06
C ILE A 244 -8.70 -11.99 21.40
N LEU A 245 -9.06 -10.95 22.17
CA LEU A 245 -9.17 -9.57 21.69
C LEU A 245 -7.83 -8.90 21.33
N ALA A 246 -6.68 -9.55 21.59
CA ALA A 246 -5.36 -8.95 21.40
C ALA A 246 -5.14 -8.45 19.96
N ASP A 247 -5.50 -9.26 18.97
CA ASP A 247 -5.34 -8.91 17.55
C ASP A 247 -6.33 -7.83 17.11
N ALA A 248 -7.56 -7.84 17.62
CA ALA A 248 -8.54 -6.77 17.36
C ALA A 248 -8.06 -5.42 17.92
N TYR A 249 -7.55 -5.40 19.15
CA TYR A 249 -7.02 -4.19 19.78
C TYR A 249 -5.76 -3.67 19.08
N ARG A 250 -4.90 -4.58 18.61
CA ARG A 250 -3.76 -4.22 17.76
C ARG A 250 -4.21 -3.58 16.46
N GLY A 251 -5.24 -4.14 15.79
CA GLY A 251 -5.85 -3.55 14.61
C GLY A 251 -6.36 -2.13 14.86
N ASP A 252 -7.12 -1.93 15.94
CA ASP A 252 -7.66 -0.61 16.32
C ASP A 252 -6.56 0.44 16.49
N LEU A 253 -5.48 0.07 17.19
CA LEU A 253 -4.37 0.95 17.47
C LEU A 253 -3.55 1.27 16.22
N LEU A 254 -3.41 0.33 15.27
CA LEU A 254 -2.77 0.59 13.98
C LEU A 254 -3.55 1.62 13.17
N LEU A 255 -4.88 1.58 13.22
CA LEU A 255 -5.73 2.56 12.53
C LEU A 255 -5.66 3.97 13.15
N LYS A 256 -5.15 4.11 14.39
CA LYS A 256 -4.86 5.41 15.04
C LYS A 256 -3.56 6.07 14.58
N GLN A 257 -2.76 5.40 13.75
CA GLN A 257 -1.58 6.01 13.13
C GLN A 257 -1.99 6.83 11.89
N HIS A 258 -1.48 8.06 11.79
CA HIS A 258 -1.91 9.07 10.80
C HIS A 258 -0.81 9.51 9.83
N ASP A 259 0.25 8.72 9.65
CA ASP A 259 1.35 9.08 8.76
C ASP A 259 1.07 8.64 7.32
N ARG A 260 1.09 9.61 6.40
CA ARG A 260 0.72 9.40 4.98
C ARG A 260 1.64 8.41 4.27
N SER A 261 2.95 8.52 4.49
CA SER A 261 3.96 7.68 3.82
C SER A 261 3.83 6.21 4.20
N THR A 262 3.46 5.92 5.45
CA THR A 262 3.35 4.55 5.97
C THR A 262 1.91 4.03 5.94
N ARG A 263 0.91 4.84 5.55
CA ARG A 263 -0.51 4.49 5.64
C ARG A 263 -0.87 3.18 4.96
N LEU A 264 -0.32 2.91 3.77
CA LEU A 264 -0.59 1.65 3.07
C LEU A 264 -0.09 0.44 3.88
N SER A 265 1.12 0.56 4.45
CA SER A 265 1.70 -0.48 5.31
C SER A 265 0.89 -0.67 6.59
N THR A 266 0.45 0.42 7.24
CA THR A 266 -0.39 0.33 8.45
C THR A 266 -1.76 -0.30 8.16
N LEU A 267 -2.38 0.00 7.02
CA LEU A 267 -3.62 -0.65 6.58
C LEU A 267 -3.45 -2.15 6.33
N HIS A 268 -2.35 -2.57 5.69
CA HIS A 268 -2.04 -4.00 5.53
C HIS A 268 -1.80 -4.70 6.88
N GLY A 269 -1.10 -4.04 7.80
CA GLY A 269 -0.90 -4.51 9.17
C GLY A 269 -2.21 -4.67 9.93
N ALA A 270 -3.09 -3.66 9.86
CA ALA A 270 -4.41 -3.66 10.51
C ALA A 270 -5.31 -4.76 9.92
N ARG A 271 -5.34 -4.89 8.58
CA ARG A 271 -6.05 -5.97 7.88
C ARG A 271 -5.61 -7.34 8.40
N THR A 272 -4.29 -7.56 8.49
CA THR A 272 -3.73 -8.84 8.96
C THR A 272 -4.13 -9.12 10.40
N ALA A 273 -4.10 -8.10 11.28
CA ALA A 273 -4.51 -8.23 12.67
C ALA A 273 -6.01 -8.60 12.80
N TYR A 274 -6.91 -7.84 12.18
CA TYR A 274 -8.35 -8.14 12.22
C TYR A 274 -8.67 -9.50 11.61
N ARG A 275 -7.98 -9.91 10.54
CA ARG A 275 -8.17 -11.24 9.94
C ARG A 275 -7.69 -12.37 10.84
N SER A 276 -6.57 -12.19 11.54
CA SER A 276 -6.07 -13.13 12.55
C SER A 276 -7.10 -13.29 13.67
N PHE A 277 -7.63 -12.18 14.19
CA PHE A 277 -8.69 -12.17 15.20
C PHE A 277 -9.95 -12.92 14.73
N LEU A 278 -10.48 -12.57 13.55
CA LEU A 278 -11.70 -13.20 13.03
C LEU A 278 -11.50 -14.69 12.69
N SER A 279 -10.31 -15.07 12.21
CA SER A 279 -9.97 -16.48 11.99
C SER A 279 -9.97 -17.27 13.30
N LEU A 280 -9.45 -16.68 14.37
CA LEU A 280 -9.48 -17.28 15.71
C LEU A 280 -10.92 -17.36 16.22
N CYS A 281 -11.73 -16.32 16.05
CA CYS A 281 -13.14 -16.38 16.41
C CYS A 281 -13.92 -17.45 15.62
N ASP A 282 -13.59 -17.69 14.34
CA ASP A 282 -14.21 -18.78 13.57
C ASP A 282 -13.85 -20.16 14.12
N SER A 283 -12.59 -20.40 14.52
CA SER A 283 -12.16 -21.70 15.06
C SER A 283 -12.85 -22.04 16.38
N TYR A 284 -13.07 -21.04 17.24
CA TYR A 284 -13.81 -21.20 18.50
C TYR A 284 -15.34 -21.10 18.34
N ALA A 285 -15.86 -21.04 17.11
CA ALA A 285 -17.29 -20.89 16.81
C ALA A 285 -17.95 -19.65 17.46
N LEU A 286 -17.17 -18.57 17.61
CA LEU A 286 -17.60 -17.27 18.15
C LEU A 286 -18.19 -16.34 17.07
N LEU A 287 -18.16 -16.74 15.80
CA LEU A 287 -18.81 -16.03 14.70
C LEU A 287 -20.26 -16.50 14.55
N GLY A 288 -21.19 -15.56 14.61
CA GLY A 288 -22.58 -15.81 14.23
C GLY A 288 -22.74 -16.12 12.74
N SER A 289 -23.95 -16.58 12.37
CA SER A 289 -24.24 -17.02 11.00
C SER A 289 -24.08 -15.92 9.94
N TYR A 290 -24.31 -14.66 10.33
CA TYR A 290 -24.16 -13.49 9.48
C TYR A 290 -22.68 -13.11 9.36
N GLU A 291 -22.00 -13.01 10.49
CA GLU A 291 -20.60 -12.60 10.63
C GLU A 291 -19.68 -13.56 9.87
N LYS A 292 -19.95 -14.86 9.95
CA LYS A 292 -19.21 -15.88 9.21
C LYS A 292 -19.34 -15.71 7.69
N LYS A 293 -20.54 -15.41 7.18
CA LYS A 293 -20.75 -15.12 5.76
C LYS A 293 -20.02 -13.85 5.35
N ALA A 294 -20.10 -12.78 6.16
CA ALA A 294 -19.41 -11.53 5.90
C ALA A 294 -17.88 -11.72 5.87
N TYR A 295 -17.32 -12.50 6.80
CA TYR A 295 -15.90 -12.84 6.83
C TYR A 295 -15.46 -13.64 5.59
N GLN A 296 -16.22 -14.67 5.20
CA GLN A 296 -15.92 -15.47 3.99
C GLN A 296 -15.99 -14.65 2.69
N VAL A 297 -16.94 -13.72 2.58
CA VAL A 297 -17.06 -12.84 1.42
C VAL A 297 -15.88 -11.86 1.37
N SER A 298 -15.38 -11.41 2.52
CA SER A 298 -14.22 -10.51 2.60
C SER A 298 -12.93 -11.08 2.01
N ASP A 299 -12.87 -12.40 1.79
CA ASP A 299 -11.70 -13.07 1.22
C ASP A 299 -11.53 -12.84 -0.29
N LYS A 300 -12.57 -12.39 -0.98
CA LYS A 300 -12.56 -12.25 -2.45
C LYS A 300 -11.90 -10.96 -2.97
N ILE A 301 -11.23 -10.18 -2.11
CA ILE A 301 -10.45 -8.96 -2.46
C ILE A 301 -11.26 -7.89 -3.24
N SER A 302 -12.58 -8.01 -3.39
CA SER A 302 -13.36 -7.01 -4.10
C SER A 302 -13.72 -5.84 -3.19
N PRO A 303 -13.53 -4.56 -3.58
CA PRO A 303 -13.97 -3.38 -2.82
C PRO A 303 -15.48 -3.35 -2.52
N THR A 304 -16.26 -4.22 -3.15
CA THR A 304 -17.71 -4.39 -3.01
C THR A 304 -18.14 -5.44 -1.97
N VAL A 305 -17.27 -5.78 -1.00
CA VAL A 305 -17.45 -6.84 0.02
C VAL A 305 -18.86 -6.87 0.65
N PHE A 306 -19.44 -5.73 1.00
CA PHE A 306 -20.76 -5.66 1.65
C PHE A 306 -21.93 -5.56 0.66
N SER A 307 -21.65 -5.12 -0.56
CA SER A 307 -22.65 -5.02 -1.63
C SER A 307 -23.05 -6.39 -2.18
N GLU A 308 -22.20 -7.40 -1.96
CA GLU A 308 -22.42 -8.75 -2.47
C GLU A 308 -23.28 -9.62 -1.54
N ILE A 309 -23.35 -9.30 -0.23
CA ILE A 309 -24.18 -10.05 0.73
C ILE A 309 -25.67 -9.83 0.45
N HIS A 310 -26.03 -8.60 0.06
CA HIS A 310 -27.40 -8.24 -0.31
C HIS A 310 -27.38 -7.53 -1.65
N THR A 311 -28.01 -8.11 -2.67
CA THR A 311 -28.07 -7.53 -4.02
C THR A 311 -28.92 -6.25 -4.08
N ASP A 312 -29.97 -6.17 -3.25
CA ASP A 312 -30.90 -5.05 -3.18
C ASP A 312 -30.44 -3.95 -2.19
N ALA A 313 -30.58 -2.69 -2.59
CA ALA A 313 -30.24 -1.53 -1.79
C ALA A 313 -31.11 -1.42 -0.52
N ALA A 314 -32.38 -1.81 -0.58
CA ALA A 314 -33.25 -1.82 0.59
C ALA A 314 -32.82 -2.87 1.63
N ALA A 315 -32.44 -4.06 1.16
CA ALA A 315 -31.90 -5.12 2.01
C ALA A 315 -30.58 -4.72 2.68
N ARG A 316 -29.65 -4.07 1.95
CA ARG A 316 -28.42 -3.50 2.53
C ARG A 316 -28.69 -2.50 3.64
N ARG A 317 -29.62 -1.56 3.40
CA ARG A 317 -30.00 -0.55 4.39
C ARG A 317 -30.56 -1.21 5.66
N ASN A 318 -31.47 -2.16 5.49
CA ASN A 318 -32.10 -2.85 6.61
C ASN A 318 -31.10 -3.68 7.42
N ALA A 319 -30.17 -4.38 6.76
CA ALA A 319 -29.08 -5.11 7.43
C ALA A 319 -28.18 -4.16 8.24
N LYS A 320 -27.85 -2.96 7.71
CA LYS A 320 -27.06 -1.97 8.46
C LYS A 320 -27.82 -1.41 9.66
N ILE A 321 -29.14 -1.22 9.54
CA ILE A 321 -29.99 -0.80 10.66
C ILE A 321 -30.04 -1.88 11.74
N GLU A 322 -30.17 -3.14 11.36
CA GLU A 322 -30.18 -4.28 12.28
C GLU A 322 -28.85 -4.40 13.02
N GLN A 323 -27.72 -4.33 12.30
CA GLN A 323 -26.39 -4.30 12.90
C GLN A 323 -26.23 -3.14 13.89
N TYR A 324 -26.68 -1.93 13.52
CA TYR A 324 -26.57 -0.78 14.40
C TYR A 324 -27.41 -0.93 15.67
N LYS A 325 -28.62 -1.50 15.56
CA LYS A 325 -29.46 -1.83 16.73
C LYS A 325 -28.79 -2.86 17.61
N HIS A 326 -28.27 -3.93 17.01
CA HIS A 326 -27.57 -5.00 17.71
C HIS A 326 -26.33 -4.48 18.44
N GLU A 327 -25.51 -3.66 17.77
CA GLU A 327 -24.33 -3.03 18.39
C GLU A 327 -24.72 -2.14 19.57
N LYS A 328 -25.83 -1.39 19.46
CA LYS A 328 -26.34 -0.53 20.54
C LYS A 328 -26.82 -1.36 21.73
N GLU A 329 -27.59 -2.41 21.48
CA GLU A 329 -28.07 -3.33 22.52
C GLU A 329 -26.91 -4.04 23.22
N LEU A 330 -25.91 -4.49 22.46
CA LEU A 330 -24.72 -5.15 22.99
C LEU A 330 -23.87 -4.22 23.85
N LYS A 331 -23.69 -2.96 23.45
CA LYS A 331 -23.04 -1.94 24.30
C LYS A 331 -23.79 -1.71 25.60
N ALA A 332 -25.13 -1.62 25.56
CA ALA A 332 -25.93 -1.46 26.76
C ALA A 332 -25.82 -2.68 27.70
N LYS A 333 -25.81 -3.91 27.15
CA LYS A 333 -25.56 -5.14 27.91
C LYS A 333 -24.17 -5.14 28.54
N LEU A 334 -23.15 -4.72 27.79
CA LEU A 334 -21.78 -4.62 28.28
C LEU A 334 -21.64 -3.62 29.43
N ASP A 335 -22.32 -2.47 29.36
CA ASP A 335 -22.32 -1.51 30.45
C ASP A 335 -22.93 -2.13 31.72
N GLN A 336 -24.04 -2.85 31.60
CA GLN A 336 -24.68 -3.57 32.71
C GLN A 336 -23.75 -4.65 33.30
N LEU A 337 -23.19 -5.52 32.47
CA LEU A 337 -22.28 -6.59 32.90
C LEU A 337 -20.98 -6.01 33.50
N SER A 338 -20.46 -4.91 32.96
CA SER A 338 -19.26 -4.27 33.48
C SER A 338 -19.45 -3.65 34.86
N ASN A 339 -20.67 -3.18 35.17
CA ASN A 339 -21.03 -2.71 36.50
C ASN A 339 -21.19 -3.88 37.48
N LEU A 340 -21.81 -4.98 37.02
CA LEU A 340 -21.95 -6.20 37.83
C LEU A 340 -20.59 -6.80 38.18
N ALA A 341 -19.67 -6.85 37.22
CA ALA A 341 -18.32 -7.38 37.39
C ALA A 341 -17.41 -6.56 38.34
N GLN A 342 -17.79 -5.33 38.69
CA GLN A 342 -17.10 -4.54 39.71
C GLN A 342 -17.57 -4.89 41.14
N SER A 343 -18.64 -5.68 41.28
CA SER A 343 -19.15 -6.12 42.57
C SER A 343 -18.24 -7.20 43.17
N PRO A 344 -18.00 -7.20 44.48
CA PRO A 344 -17.08 -8.16 45.12
C PRO A 344 -17.57 -9.62 45.12
N ASN A 345 -18.85 -9.87 44.86
CA ASN A 345 -19.45 -11.20 44.73
C ASN A 345 -19.89 -11.46 43.28
N VAL A 346 -18.98 -11.31 42.31
CA VAL A 346 -19.30 -11.62 40.92
C VAL A 346 -19.16 -13.13 40.69
N ASP A 347 -20.14 -13.71 40.00
CA ASP A 347 -20.08 -15.10 39.57
C ASP A 347 -19.16 -15.24 38.34
N ASP A 348 -18.44 -16.36 38.22
CA ASP A 348 -17.55 -16.61 37.05
C ASP A 348 -18.33 -16.62 35.73
N GLU A 349 -19.60 -17.04 35.76
CA GLU A 349 -20.52 -17.02 34.62
C GLU A 349 -20.78 -15.59 34.12
N ASP A 350 -20.93 -14.62 35.02
CA ASP A 350 -21.10 -13.21 34.67
C ASP A 350 -19.81 -12.63 34.05
N ILE A 351 -18.63 -13.05 34.53
CA ILE A 351 -17.35 -12.66 33.94
C ILE A 351 -17.21 -13.28 32.53
N ARG A 352 -17.57 -14.56 32.37
CA ARG A 352 -17.53 -15.25 31.08
C ARG A 352 -18.45 -14.59 30.07
N SER A 353 -19.69 -14.29 30.45
CA SER A 353 -20.66 -13.60 29.60
C SER A 353 -20.21 -12.18 29.22
N LEU A 354 -19.53 -11.48 30.13
CA LEU A 354 -18.90 -10.18 29.84
C LEU A 354 -17.84 -10.30 28.76
N TYR A 355 -16.90 -11.25 28.87
CA TYR A 355 -15.85 -11.41 27.86
C TYR A 355 -16.40 -11.87 26.51
N LEU A 356 -17.37 -12.78 26.49
CA LEU A 356 -18.04 -13.20 25.26
C LEU A 356 -18.74 -12.02 24.58
N SER A 357 -19.47 -11.20 25.34
CA SER A 357 -20.11 -9.99 24.81
C SER A 357 -19.08 -8.96 24.27
N GLN A 358 -17.90 -8.87 24.89
CA GLN A 358 -16.81 -8.01 24.40
C GLN A 358 -16.23 -8.53 23.08
N ILE A 359 -16.07 -9.85 22.96
CA ILE A 359 -15.61 -10.50 21.72
C ILE A 359 -16.63 -10.30 20.61
N GLU A 360 -17.91 -10.50 20.89
CA GLU A 360 -19.00 -10.27 19.93
C GLU A 360 -19.00 -8.82 19.41
N LEU A 361 -18.83 -7.84 20.31
CA LEU A 361 -18.73 -6.43 19.92
C LEU A 361 -17.50 -6.19 19.04
N ALA A 362 -16.36 -6.78 19.41
CA ALA A 362 -15.13 -6.66 18.65
C ALA A 362 -15.22 -7.33 17.28
N VAL A 363 -15.96 -8.44 17.12
CA VAL A 363 -16.25 -9.09 15.83
C VAL A 363 -17.01 -8.13 14.92
N MET A 364 -18.10 -7.53 15.41
CA MET A 364 -18.90 -6.57 14.64
C MET A 364 -18.05 -5.37 14.19
N GLN A 365 -17.26 -4.81 15.11
CA GLN A 365 -16.38 -3.68 14.82
C GLN A 365 -15.29 -4.05 13.83
N SER A 366 -14.65 -5.22 13.98
CA SER A 366 -13.59 -5.69 13.09
C SER A 366 -14.07 -5.86 11.66
N LEU A 367 -15.28 -6.40 11.46
CA LEU A 367 -15.89 -6.52 10.12
C LEU A 367 -16.15 -5.15 9.48
N GLN A 368 -16.65 -4.19 10.25
CA GLN A 368 -16.83 -2.81 9.78
C GLN A 368 -15.49 -2.13 9.46
N GLN A 369 -14.46 -2.33 10.28
CA GLN A 369 -13.13 -1.77 10.03
C GLN A 369 -12.49 -2.41 8.79
N LEU A 370 -12.66 -3.71 8.58
CA LEU A 370 -12.18 -4.38 7.37
C LEU A 370 -12.81 -3.80 6.11
N GLU A 371 -14.12 -3.53 6.11
CA GLU A 371 -14.80 -2.84 5.00
C GLU A 371 -14.13 -1.49 4.68
N GLY A 372 -13.91 -0.67 5.72
CA GLY A 372 -13.22 0.62 5.59
C GLY A 372 -11.78 0.48 5.07
N ILE A 373 -11.04 -0.50 5.57
CA ILE A 373 -9.65 -0.77 5.16
C ILE A 373 -9.59 -1.16 3.69
N TYR A 374 -10.46 -2.06 3.21
CA TYR A 374 -10.45 -2.48 1.81
C TYR A 374 -10.79 -1.32 0.86
N LEU A 375 -11.78 -0.49 1.21
CA LEU A 375 -12.10 0.70 0.46
C LEU A 375 -10.94 1.69 0.43
N GLU A 376 -10.28 1.92 1.56
CA GLU A 376 -9.15 2.83 1.63
C GLU A 376 -7.94 2.31 0.83
N ILE A 377 -7.66 1.01 0.89
CA ILE A 377 -6.61 0.38 0.07
C ILE A 377 -6.91 0.54 -1.43
N ASP A 378 -8.17 0.34 -1.86
CA ASP A 378 -8.58 0.53 -3.26
C ASP A 378 -8.42 1.99 -3.71
N ILE A 379 -8.82 2.95 -2.87
CA ILE A 379 -8.67 4.38 -3.14
C ILE A 379 -7.19 4.77 -3.20
N LEU A 380 -6.36 4.31 -2.26
CA LEU A 380 -4.93 4.56 -2.26
C LEU A 380 -4.23 3.90 -3.45
N GLY A 381 -4.68 2.72 -3.89
CA GLY A 381 -4.18 2.07 -5.09
C GLY A 381 -4.49 2.85 -6.38
N LYS A 382 -5.56 3.64 -6.39
CA LYS A 382 -5.93 4.56 -7.49
C LYS A 382 -5.32 5.95 -7.34
N ALA A 383 -4.70 6.26 -6.20
CA ALA A 383 -4.11 7.56 -5.95
C ALA A 383 -2.82 7.74 -6.79
N PRO A 384 -2.59 8.91 -7.39
CA PRO A 384 -1.35 9.16 -8.12
C PRO A 384 -0.15 9.06 -7.18
N SER A 385 0.95 8.47 -7.66
CA SER A 385 2.21 8.40 -6.92
C SER A 385 2.70 9.81 -6.55
N GLU A 386 3.46 9.95 -5.46
CA GLU A 386 4.03 11.23 -5.04
C GLU A 386 4.87 11.88 -6.16
N GLU A 387 5.59 11.07 -6.94
CA GLU A 387 6.31 11.52 -8.13
C GLU A 387 5.37 12.08 -9.21
N GLN A 388 4.23 11.42 -9.45
CA GLN A 388 3.22 11.88 -10.40
C GLN A 388 2.56 13.17 -9.92
N LEU A 389 2.33 13.32 -8.62
CA LEU A 389 1.83 14.56 -8.03
C LEU A 389 2.84 15.70 -8.12
N LEU A 390 4.13 15.42 -7.89
CA LEU A 390 5.22 16.39 -8.06
C LEU A 390 5.35 16.83 -9.52
N GLU A 391 5.28 15.88 -10.45
CA GLU A 391 5.30 16.13 -11.90
C GLU A 391 4.08 16.95 -12.35
N GLN A 392 2.87 16.60 -11.88
CA GLN A 392 1.67 17.39 -12.14
C GLN A 392 1.78 18.80 -11.58
N ARG A 393 2.31 18.95 -10.36
CA ARG A 393 2.50 20.26 -9.74
C ARG A 393 3.53 21.10 -10.52
N ARG A 394 4.61 20.47 -11.01
CA ARG A 394 5.61 21.14 -11.87
C ARG A 394 5.00 21.56 -13.21
N ARG A 395 4.24 20.67 -13.86
CA ARG A 395 3.52 20.99 -15.11
C ARG A 395 2.52 22.13 -14.92
N GLN A 396 1.74 22.11 -13.83
CA GLN A 396 0.84 23.20 -13.48
C GLN A 396 1.58 24.52 -13.25
N GLN A 397 2.74 24.50 -12.58
CA GLN A 397 3.57 25.69 -12.40
C GLN A 397 4.12 26.21 -13.73
N GLU A 398 4.59 25.33 -14.62
CA GLU A 398 5.08 25.69 -15.95
C GLU A 398 3.96 26.21 -16.88
N GLU A 399 2.74 25.70 -16.75
CA GLU A 399 1.54 26.18 -17.46
C GLU A 399 1.05 27.52 -16.89
N ASP A 400 1.09 27.71 -15.56
CA ASP A 400 0.79 28.97 -14.89
C ASP A 400 1.80 30.05 -15.26
N GLU A 401 3.09 29.73 -15.35
CA GLU A 401 4.10 30.69 -15.82
C GLU A 401 3.90 31.06 -17.30
N ARG A 402 3.62 30.07 -18.16
CA ARG A 402 3.32 30.32 -19.58
C ARG A 402 2.04 31.14 -19.76
N SER A 403 1.00 30.85 -18.99
CA SER A 403 -0.26 31.59 -19.04
C SER A 403 -0.14 33.00 -18.43
N ARG A 404 0.65 33.18 -17.36
CA ARG A 404 1.01 34.52 -16.84
C ARG A 404 1.79 35.34 -17.86
N ARG A 405 2.76 34.72 -18.57
CA ARG A 405 3.50 35.38 -19.65
C ARG A 405 2.60 35.78 -20.82
N ARG A 406 1.66 34.92 -21.23
CA ARG A 406 0.67 35.23 -22.27
C ARG A 406 -0.33 36.32 -21.83
N LYS A 407 -0.83 36.26 -20.59
CA LYS A 407 -1.76 37.28 -20.05
C LYS A 407 -1.10 38.65 -19.82
N ALA A 408 0.20 38.70 -19.55
CA ALA A 408 0.95 39.95 -19.47
C ALA A 408 1.06 40.66 -20.83
N ASP A 409 1.06 39.91 -21.93
CA ASP A 409 1.11 40.43 -23.30
C ASP A 409 -0.28 40.92 -23.79
N ASP A 410 -1.35 40.27 -23.32
CA ASP A 410 -2.73 40.51 -23.77
C ASP A 410 -3.49 41.60 -22.96
N GLY A 411 -2.82 42.30 -22.04
CA GLY A 411 -3.41 43.37 -21.22
C GLY A 411 -4.52 42.93 -20.24
N TYR A 412 -4.84 41.63 -20.17
CA TYR A 412 -5.89 41.08 -19.34
C TYR A 412 -5.42 40.91 -17.89
N SER A 413 -6.01 41.68 -16.96
CA SER A 413 -5.73 41.58 -15.53
C SER A 413 -6.74 40.68 -14.82
N ASP A 414 -6.26 39.70 -14.04
CA ASP A 414 -7.08 38.84 -13.16
C ASP A 414 -7.63 39.58 -11.92
N ARG A 415 -7.51 40.92 -11.91
CA ARG A 415 -8.11 41.74 -10.86
C ARG A 415 -9.59 41.74 -11.13
N VAL A 416 -10.38 41.31 -10.13
CA VAL A 416 -11.84 41.48 -10.15
C VAL A 416 -12.12 42.93 -10.53
N ASP A 417 -12.77 43.11 -11.69
CA ASP A 417 -13.12 44.43 -12.19
C ASP A 417 -13.78 45.22 -11.07
N PRO A 418 -13.32 46.45 -10.77
CA PRO A 418 -13.89 47.24 -9.69
C PRO A 418 -15.39 47.34 -9.92
N SER A 419 -16.19 46.90 -8.93
CA SER A 419 -17.65 46.91 -9.01
C SER A 419 -18.16 48.25 -9.57
N GLU A 420 -19.33 48.26 -10.21
CA GLU A 420 -20.04 49.45 -10.68
C GLU A 420 -19.99 50.64 -9.70
N VAL A 421 -19.99 50.36 -8.38
CA VAL A 421 -19.89 51.34 -7.28
C VAL A 421 -18.53 52.06 -7.21
N PHE A 422 -17.46 51.41 -7.66
CA PHE A 422 -16.12 51.97 -7.78
C PHE A 422 -15.95 52.79 -9.07
N ARG A 423 -16.57 52.35 -10.17
CA ARG A 423 -16.59 53.07 -11.46
C ARG A 423 -17.41 54.37 -11.37
N LYS A 424 -18.56 54.35 -10.71
CA LYS A 424 -19.40 55.55 -10.43
C LYS A 424 -18.73 56.57 -9.50
N ALA A 425 -17.67 56.18 -8.78
CA ALA A 425 -16.89 57.05 -7.90
C ALA A 425 -15.58 57.55 -8.53
N ASN A 426 -15.49 57.54 -9.86
CA ASN A 426 -14.33 58.00 -10.64
C ASN A 426 -13.01 57.33 -10.22
N GLY A 427 -13.04 56.06 -9.81
CA GLY A 427 -11.84 55.28 -9.48
C GLY A 427 -11.15 55.67 -8.17
N ARG A 428 -11.77 56.48 -7.30
CA ARG A 428 -11.16 56.92 -6.04
C ARG A 428 -11.30 55.86 -4.92
N PRO A 429 -10.23 55.52 -4.18
CA PRO A 429 -10.26 54.52 -3.12
C PRO A 429 -11.23 54.85 -1.95
N LEU A 430 -11.85 53.81 -1.37
CA LEU A 430 -12.72 53.91 -0.18
C LEU A 430 -11.99 54.36 1.08
N LEU A 431 -10.74 53.92 1.21
CA LEU A 431 -9.90 54.10 2.38
C LEU A 431 -8.60 54.77 1.94
N SER A 432 -7.99 55.57 2.82
CA SER A 432 -6.58 55.95 2.66
C SER A 432 -5.68 54.73 2.86
N SER A 433 -4.40 54.83 2.46
CA SER A 433 -3.38 53.82 2.75
C SER A 433 -3.25 53.49 4.24
N ASP A 434 -3.64 54.43 5.11
CA ASP A 434 -3.67 54.29 6.57
C ASP A 434 -5.02 53.81 7.12
N GLY A 435 -5.93 53.35 6.25
CA GLY A 435 -7.22 52.76 6.65
C GLY A 435 -8.30 53.75 7.06
N LYS A 436 -8.11 55.06 6.85
CA LYS A 436 -9.12 56.08 7.17
C LYS A 436 -10.19 56.14 6.08
N PRO A 437 -11.50 56.12 6.41
CA PRO A 437 -12.56 56.21 5.41
C PRO A 437 -12.53 57.59 4.74
N LEU A 438 -12.32 57.61 3.43
CA LEU A 438 -12.28 58.85 2.63
C LEU A 438 -13.67 59.25 2.11
N ARG A 439 -14.65 58.32 2.18
CA ARG A 439 -16.04 58.56 1.80
C ARG A 439 -17.02 57.93 2.79
N PRO A 440 -18.20 58.54 3.02
CA PRO A 440 -19.25 57.92 3.81
C PRO A 440 -19.71 56.63 3.12
N PHE A 441 -19.79 55.54 3.88
CA PHE A 441 -20.32 54.25 3.44
C PHE A 441 -21.43 53.82 4.40
N THR A 442 -22.50 53.25 3.87
CA THR A 442 -23.62 52.74 4.66
C THR A 442 -23.37 51.28 5.01
N LEU A 443 -23.32 50.94 6.30
CA LEU A 443 -23.14 49.56 6.77
C LEU A 443 -24.43 48.73 6.78
N LEU A 444 -25.58 49.36 6.53
CA LEU A 444 -26.90 48.78 6.78
C LEU A 444 -27.71 48.66 5.48
N SER A 445 -27.30 47.78 4.58
CA SER A 445 -28.14 47.32 3.45
C SER A 445 -27.75 45.93 2.91
N ASN A 446 -26.55 45.42 3.22
CA ASN A 446 -26.06 44.18 2.60
C ASN A 446 -26.31 42.91 3.42
N ARG A 447 -27.00 42.95 4.57
CA ARG A 447 -27.28 41.72 5.33
C ARG A 447 -28.17 40.77 4.54
N GLU A 448 -29.14 41.28 3.78
CA GLU A 448 -30.03 40.47 2.96
C GLU A 448 -29.33 39.90 1.71
N ILE A 449 -28.49 40.71 1.06
CA ILE A 449 -27.68 40.29 -0.10
C ILE A 449 -26.63 39.24 0.32
N VAL A 450 -25.96 39.45 1.45
CA VAL A 450 -25.00 38.49 2.02
C VAL A 450 -25.72 37.22 2.48
N LYS A 451 -26.92 37.33 3.08
CA LYS A 451 -27.72 36.16 3.49
C LYS A 451 -28.16 35.32 2.28
N GLY A 452 -28.41 35.94 1.12
CA GLY A 452 -28.71 35.23 -0.14
C GLY A 452 -27.52 34.45 -0.72
N GLY A 453 -26.29 34.86 -0.42
CA GLY A 453 -25.06 34.20 -0.92
C GLY A 453 -24.50 33.09 -0.03
N VAL A 454 -24.95 32.96 1.22
CA VAL A 454 -24.37 32.02 2.21
C VAL A 454 -24.94 30.60 2.11
N PHE A 455 -26.01 30.39 1.32
CA PHE A 455 -26.61 29.08 1.07
C PHE A 455 -26.87 28.82 -0.42
N GLY A 456 -25.88 29.13 -1.25
CA GLY A 456 -25.90 28.75 -2.67
C GLY A 456 -25.53 27.26 -2.87
N PRO A 457 -26.04 26.61 -3.94
CA PRO A 457 -25.57 25.29 -4.33
C PRO A 457 -24.05 25.32 -4.63
N GLY A 458 -23.32 24.26 -4.25
CA GLY A 458 -21.86 24.15 -4.44
C GLY A 458 -21.39 24.03 -5.90
N HIS A 459 -22.26 24.25 -6.87
CA HIS A 459 -21.96 24.27 -8.30
C HIS A 459 -22.28 25.67 -8.86
N ARG A 460 -21.54 26.06 -9.91
CA ARG A 460 -21.79 27.34 -10.58
C ARG A 460 -23.13 27.25 -11.30
N LEU A 461 -24.09 28.07 -10.88
CA LEU A 461 -25.35 28.22 -11.61
C LEU A 461 -25.06 28.86 -12.98
N PRO A 462 -25.82 28.52 -14.03
CA PRO A 462 -25.73 29.19 -15.31
C PRO A 462 -25.87 30.70 -15.12
N THR A 463 -24.90 31.46 -15.61
CA THR A 463 -24.86 32.93 -15.49
C THR A 463 -25.72 33.63 -16.55
N MET A 464 -26.28 32.88 -17.48
CA MET A 464 -27.16 33.35 -18.55
C MET A 464 -28.40 32.46 -18.60
N THR A 465 -29.54 33.03 -18.99
CA THR A 465 -30.76 32.25 -19.22
C THR A 465 -30.59 31.37 -20.47
N ILE A 466 -31.44 30.36 -20.61
CA ILE A 466 -31.42 29.47 -21.79
C ILE A 466 -31.65 30.29 -23.07
N ASP A 467 -32.53 31.28 -23.00
CA ASP A 467 -32.85 32.16 -24.11
C ASP A 467 -31.66 33.05 -24.47
N ASP A 468 -30.99 33.68 -23.49
CA ASP A 468 -29.79 34.49 -23.73
C ASP A 468 -28.64 33.64 -24.32
N TYR A 469 -28.51 32.39 -23.86
CA TYR A 469 -27.51 31.45 -24.37
C TYR A 469 -27.79 31.08 -25.82
N LEU A 470 -29.05 30.79 -26.15
CA LEU A 470 -29.50 30.52 -27.52
C LEU A 470 -29.27 31.72 -28.44
N GLU A 471 -29.55 32.94 -27.99
CA GLU A 471 -29.26 34.14 -28.78
C GLU A 471 -27.76 34.34 -29.03
N ALA A 472 -26.93 34.11 -28.01
CA ALA A 472 -25.47 34.21 -28.14
C ALA A 472 -24.88 33.09 -29.03
N GLU A 473 -25.47 31.90 -29.02
CA GLU A 473 -25.17 30.81 -29.96
C GLU A 473 -25.65 31.14 -31.38
N LYS A 474 -26.84 31.76 -31.54
CA LYS A 474 -27.37 32.22 -32.84
C LYS A 474 -26.46 33.27 -33.46
N GLN A 475 -26.02 34.26 -32.67
CA GLN A 475 -25.06 35.27 -33.12
C GLN A 475 -23.71 34.69 -33.48
N ARG A 476 -23.28 33.63 -32.79
CA ARG A 476 -22.04 32.88 -33.10
C ARG A 476 -22.21 31.88 -34.24
N GLY A 477 -23.41 31.74 -34.79
CA GLY A 477 -23.71 30.80 -35.88
C GLY A 477 -23.66 29.33 -35.46
N GLY A 478 -23.74 29.02 -34.17
CA GLY A 478 -23.74 27.65 -33.64
C GLY A 478 -25.12 26.97 -33.65
N ILE A 479 -26.19 27.74 -33.88
CA ILE A 479 -27.54 27.20 -34.10
C ILE A 479 -27.70 26.85 -35.57
N ILE A 480 -27.86 25.55 -35.83
CA ILE A 480 -28.22 25.02 -37.15
C ILE A 480 -29.69 25.37 -37.41
N GLU A 481 -29.90 26.48 -38.09
CA GLU A 481 -31.21 26.87 -38.59
C GLU A 481 -31.49 26.04 -39.86
N GLY A 482 -32.15 24.89 -39.70
CA GLY A 482 -32.53 24.03 -40.83
C GLY A 482 -32.25 22.55 -40.66
N GLY A 483 -32.38 21.97 -39.45
CA GLY A 483 -32.40 20.52 -39.25
C GLY A 483 -33.83 19.97 -39.24
N GLY A 484 -34.36 19.58 -40.40
CA GLY A 484 -35.68 18.97 -40.55
C GLY A 484 -35.85 18.39 -41.96
N GLU A 485 -37.00 17.79 -42.29
CA GLU A 485 -37.26 17.20 -43.63
C GLU A 485 -37.02 18.17 -44.82
N ALA A 486 -36.98 19.48 -44.56
CA ALA A 486 -36.64 20.51 -45.53
C ALA A 486 -35.18 20.44 -46.03
N SER A 487 -34.22 19.97 -45.22
CA SER A 487 -32.80 19.84 -45.61
C SER A 487 -32.54 18.67 -46.56
N GLY A 488 -33.53 17.76 -46.72
CA GLY A 488 -33.48 16.64 -47.66
C GLY A 488 -34.06 16.95 -49.04
N ARG A 489 -34.68 18.12 -49.25
CA ARG A 489 -35.12 18.54 -50.59
C ARG A 489 -33.93 19.09 -51.36
N GLN A 490 -33.35 18.25 -52.21
CA GLN A 490 -32.50 18.73 -53.30
C GLN A 490 -33.36 19.64 -54.18
N PRO A 491 -33.02 20.93 -54.37
CA PRO A 491 -33.68 21.73 -55.40
C PRO A 491 -33.45 21.04 -56.75
N GLU A 492 -34.51 20.84 -57.54
CA GLU A 492 -34.36 20.32 -58.90
C GLU A 492 -33.45 21.29 -59.68
N PRO A 493 -32.37 20.79 -60.33
CA PRO A 493 -31.52 21.62 -61.16
C PRO A 493 -32.35 22.27 -62.27
N ASP A 494 -32.27 23.59 -62.38
CA ASP A 494 -32.93 24.35 -63.44
C ASP A 494 -32.15 24.13 -64.75
N GLU A 495 -32.60 23.17 -65.56
CA GLU A 495 -31.93 22.71 -66.80
C GLU A 495 -31.78 23.82 -67.85
N ASP A 496 -32.51 24.94 -67.71
CA ASP A 496 -32.48 26.07 -68.65
C ASP A 496 -31.36 27.08 -68.36
N ASN A 497 -30.64 26.96 -67.23
CA ASN A 497 -29.54 27.87 -66.88
C ASN A 497 -28.16 27.27 -67.23
N LEU A 498 -27.73 27.50 -68.47
CA LEU A 498 -26.45 27.03 -69.03
C LEU A 498 -25.22 27.39 -68.16
N GLU A 499 -25.23 28.54 -67.49
CA GLU A 499 -24.11 28.97 -66.63
C GLU A 499 -23.98 28.14 -65.35
N LEU A 500 -25.10 27.64 -64.82
CA LEU A 500 -25.11 26.81 -63.61
C LEU A 500 -24.61 25.39 -63.92
N ALA A 501 -25.05 24.84 -65.05
CA ALA A 501 -24.60 23.54 -65.55
C ALA A 501 -23.08 23.51 -65.82
N ASP A 502 -22.53 24.58 -66.41
CA ASP A 502 -21.08 24.69 -66.63
C ASP A 502 -20.29 24.73 -65.32
N GLN A 503 -20.80 25.44 -64.30
CA GLN A 503 -20.16 25.49 -62.98
C GLN A 503 -20.18 24.14 -62.26
N GLU A 504 -21.27 23.40 -62.35
CA GLU A 504 -21.34 22.04 -61.80
C GLU A 504 -20.36 21.11 -62.49
N THR A 505 -20.24 21.23 -63.82
CA THR A 505 -19.28 20.45 -64.60
C THR A 505 -17.84 20.77 -64.18
N TYR A 506 -17.52 22.05 -63.94
CA TYR A 506 -16.21 22.48 -63.43
C TYR A 506 -15.94 21.99 -62.02
N LYS A 507 -16.93 22.01 -61.12
CA LYS A 507 -16.81 21.49 -59.75
C LYS A 507 -16.61 19.97 -59.75
N ALA A 508 -17.32 19.24 -60.62
CA ALA A 508 -17.16 17.80 -60.75
C ALA A 508 -15.73 17.43 -61.21
N ARG A 509 -15.17 18.15 -62.19
CA ARG A 509 -13.78 17.94 -62.62
C ARG A 509 -12.78 18.23 -61.51
N GLN A 510 -12.94 19.35 -60.80
CA GLN A 510 -12.06 19.68 -59.67
C GLN A 510 -12.15 18.63 -58.57
N TRP A 511 -13.33 18.06 -58.36
CA TRP A 511 -13.53 17.01 -57.37
C TRP A 511 -12.89 15.68 -57.76
N ASP A 512 -12.90 15.34 -59.04
CA ASP A 512 -12.20 14.17 -59.55
C ASP A 512 -10.68 14.35 -59.50
N GLU A 513 -10.16 15.54 -59.86
CA GLU A 513 -8.74 15.88 -59.71
C GLU A 513 -8.28 15.83 -58.24
N PHE A 514 -9.12 16.32 -57.32
CA PHE A 514 -8.87 16.22 -55.89
C PHE A 514 -8.85 14.76 -55.39
N LYS A 515 -9.78 13.91 -55.84
CA LYS A 515 -9.77 12.48 -55.48
C LYS A 515 -8.56 11.74 -56.02
N GLU A 516 -8.11 12.09 -57.22
CA GLU A 516 -6.92 11.51 -57.85
C GLU A 516 -5.64 11.95 -57.14
N ALA A 517 -5.56 13.22 -56.72
CA ALA A 517 -4.46 13.73 -55.90
C ALA A 517 -4.46 13.19 -54.45
N ASN A 518 -5.63 12.77 -53.93
CA ASN A 518 -5.79 12.27 -52.56
C ASN A 518 -6.33 10.82 -52.54
N PRO A 519 -5.52 9.84 -52.96
CA PRO A 519 -5.94 8.44 -52.98
C PRO A 519 -6.26 7.95 -51.57
N LYS A 520 -7.37 7.21 -51.44
CA LYS A 520 -7.80 6.61 -50.17
C LYS A 520 -6.68 5.75 -49.58
N GLY A 521 -6.19 6.13 -48.39
CA GLY A 521 -5.14 5.42 -47.67
C GLY A 521 -3.79 6.13 -47.61
N SER A 522 -3.63 7.30 -48.23
CA SER A 522 -2.38 8.10 -48.19
C SER A 522 -1.98 8.61 -46.79
N GLY A 523 -2.92 8.64 -45.83
CA GLY A 523 -2.72 9.24 -44.50
C GLY A 523 -2.26 8.29 -43.37
N ASN A 524 -2.12 6.98 -43.61
CA ASN A 524 -1.70 6.05 -42.55
C ASN A 524 -0.75 4.95 -43.08
N THR A 525 0.49 5.35 -43.39
CA THR A 525 1.57 4.42 -43.76
C THR A 525 2.59 4.22 -42.64
N ILE A 526 2.50 4.96 -41.53
CA ILE A 526 3.54 4.97 -40.48
C ILE A 526 3.40 3.86 -39.41
N ASN A 527 2.26 3.15 -39.36
CA ASN A 527 2.01 2.02 -38.44
C ASN A 527 1.94 0.66 -39.17
N ARG A 528 2.73 0.50 -40.24
CA ARG A 528 3.04 -0.82 -40.83
C ARG A 528 4.55 -1.05 -40.74
N GLY A 529 4.98 -1.40 -39.53
CA GLY A 529 6.33 -1.82 -39.16
C GLY A 529 6.27 -2.51 -37.82
#